data_AF-A0A2G9NBY9-F1
#
_entry.id   AF-A0A2G9NBY9-F1
#
_cell.length_a   1.000
_cell.length_b   1.000
_cell.length_c   1.000
_cell.angle_alpha   90.00
_cell.angle_beta   90.00
_cell.angle_gamma   90.00
#
_symmetry.space_group_name_H-M   'P 1'
#
loop_
_entity.id
_entity.type
_entity.pdbx_description
1 polymer ?
#
loop_
_entity_poly.entity_id
_entity_poly.type
_entity_poly.pdbx_seq_one_letter_code
_entity_poly.pdbx_strand_id
1 'polypeptide(L)'
;MFRSCVYKNDQASKENPNKNLQEEEPCPRFAHQLVYDELHKVHYLFGGNPGKSCSPKMRLDDFWSLKLCRPSKEYLLRHCKYLIRKHRFEERAQTEPLSALKYLQNDLYVTVDHSDPEETKEVSQMLTTHMLREHSYLIHLSTSFQTV
;
A
#
# COMPACT_ATOMS: atom_id res chain seq x y z
N MET A 1 -30.55 -14.47 14.46
CA MET A 1 -29.51 -13.66 15.13
C MET A 1 -28.65 -13.03 14.04
N PHE A 2 -28.90 -11.77 13.68
CA PHE A 2 -28.09 -11.07 12.67
C PHE A 2 -26.78 -10.64 13.32
N ARG A 3 -25.65 -11.18 12.85
CA ARG A 3 -24.33 -10.69 13.27
C ARG A 3 -24.12 -9.34 12.58
N SER A 4 -24.14 -8.25 13.35
CA SER A 4 -23.71 -6.95 12.87
C SER A 4 -22.21 -7.03 12.53
N CYS A 5 -21.87 -7.03 11.24
CA CYS A 5 -20.49 -6.83 10.82
C CYS A 5 -20.15 -5.36 11.03
N VAL A 6 -19.42 -5.06 12.11
CA VAL A 6 -18.85 -3.73 12.33
C VAL A 6 -17.54 -3.70 11.56
N TYR A 7 -17.47 -2.90 10.50
CA TYR A 7 -16.23 -2.64 9.80
C TYR A 7 -15.19 -2.11 10.81
N LYS A 8 -14.00 -2.70 10.79
CA LYS A 8 -12.82 -2.21 11.49
C LYS A 8 -11.69 -2.16 10.47
N ASN A 9 -11.09 -0.98 10.32
CA ASN A 9 -9.91 -0.83 9.50
C ASN A 9 -8.67 -1.23 10.33
N ASP A 10 -8.18 -2.47 10.15
CA ASP A 10 -6.99 -2.95 10.85
C ASP A 10 -5.68 -2.31 10.32
N GLN A 11 -5.70 -1.67 9.15
CA GLN A 11 -4.52 -1.00 8.57
C GLN A 11 -4.09 0.23 9.37
N ALA A 12 -5.05 0.88 10.06
CA ALA A 12 -4.84 2.03 10.94
C ALA A 12 -3.82 1.79 12.06
N SER A 13 -3.53 0.52 12.38
CA SER A 13 -2.59 0.17 13.45
C SER A 13 -1.18 -0.22 12.96
N LYS A 14 -0.99 -0.41 11.64
CA LYS A 14 0.27 -0.92 11.07
C LYS A 14 1.09 0.15 10.34
N GLU A 15 0.45 1.18 9.79
CA GLU A 15 1.14 2.27 9.10
C GLU A 15 1.31 3.49 9.99
N ASN A 16 2.50 3.64 10.57
CA ASN A 16 3.04 4.86 11.21
C ASN A 16 2.19 5.49 12.34
N PRO A 17 2.61 5.41 13.62
CA PRO A 17 1.90 6.02 14.75
C PRO A 17 1.79 7.56 14.70
N ASN A 18 2.45 8.22 13.74
CA ASN A 18 2.43 9.67 13.51
C ASN A 18 1.48 10.13 12.38
N LYS A 19 0.85 9.23 11.62
CA LYS A 19 -0.16 9.62 10.62
C LYS A 19 -1.49 9.92 11.33
N ASN A 20 -2.04 11.12 11.13
CA ASN A 20 -3.35 11.47 11.66
C ASN A 20 -4.46 10.85 10.78
N LEU A 21 -4.76 9.57 11.05
CA LEU A 21 -5.68 8.74 10.27
C LEU A 21 -7.14 9.24 10.23
N GLN A 22 -7.49 10.23 11.06
CA GLN A 22 -8.77 10.94 10.96
C GLN A 22 -8.97 11.67 9.62
N GLU A 23 -7.91 11.85 8.83
CA GLU A 23 -7.98 12.52 7.52
C GLU A 23 -8.35 11.58 6.36
N GLU A 24 -8.12 10.27 6.48
CA GLU A 24 -8.33 9.33 5.36
C GLU A 24 -9.70 8.65 5.38
N GLU A 25 -10.33 8.48 6.54
CA GLU A 25 -11.67 7.89 6.67
C GLU A 25 -12.51 8.53 7.78
N PRO A 26 -13.85 8.58 7.62
CA PRO A 26 -14.73 9.09 8.66
C PRO A 26 -14.73 8.17 9.89
N CYS A 27 -14.63 8.76 11.08
CA CYS A 27 -14.82 8.01 12.33
C CYS A 27 -16.23 7.39 12.46
N PRO A 28 -16.40 6.31 13.26
CA PRO A 28 -17.71 5.75 13.57
C PRO A 28 -18.66 6.82 14.15
N ARG A 29 -19.87 6.88 13.61
CA ARG A 29 -20.83 7.94 13.92
C ARG A 29 -22.28 7.50 13.72
N PHE A 30 -23.19 8.08 14.49
CA PHE A 30 -24.63 7.91 14.31
C PHE A 30 -25.29 9.22 13.87
N ALA A 31 -26.57 9.16 13.50
CA ALA A 31 -27.37 10.32 13.07
C ALA A 31 -26.67 11.16 11.97
N HIS A 32 -25.94 10.49 11.08
CA HIS A 32 -25.35 11.08 9.89
C HIS A 32 -26.36 11.05 8.73
N GLN A 33 -26.13 11.85 7.70
CA GLN A 33 -26.86 11.75 6.44
C GLN A 33 -25.98 11.09 5.39
N LEU A 34 -26.54 10.13 4.65
CA LEU A 34 -25.86 9.40 3.58
C LEU A 34 -26.67 9.51 2.29
N VAL A 35 -26.06 10.03 1.23
CA VAL A 35 -26.68 10.22 -0.09
C VAL A 35 -25.86 9.47 -1.13
N TYR A 36 -26.51 8.80 -2.08
CA TYR A 36 -25.85 8.15 -3.20
C TYR A 36 -26.10 8.91 -4.50
N ASP A 37 -25.03 9.27 -5.19
CA ASP A 37 -25.05 9.84 -6.53
C ASP A 37 -24.95 8.71 -7.57
N GLU A 38 -26.06 8.41 -8.24
CA GLU A 38 -26.11 7.35 -9.24
C GLU A 38 -25.33 7.65 -10.52
N LEU A 39 -25.19 8.92 -10.90
CA LEU A 39 -24.49 9.32 -12.13
C LEU A 39 -22.99 9.11 -11.95
N HIS A 40 -22.46 9.59 -10.84
CA HIS A 40 -21.02 9.52 -10.54
C HIS A 40 -20.60 8.26 -9.77
N LYS A 41 -21.57 7.48 -9.28
CA LYS A 41 -21.38 6.27 -8.46
C LYS A 41 -20.62 6.57 -7.15
N VAL A 42 -20.94 7.68 -6.50
CA VAL A 42 -20.28 8.17 -5.27
C VAL A 42 -21.28 8.20 -4.11
N HIS A 43 -20.85 7.78 -2.93
CA HIS A 43 -21.60 7.97 -1.69
C HIS A 43 -21.08 9.20 -0.97
N TYR A 44 -21.99 10.03 -0.46
CA TYR A 44 -21.70 11.26 0.23
C TYR A 44 -22.21 11.18 1.67
N LEU A 45 -21.34 11.41 2.64
CA LEU A 45 -21.62 11.33 4.07
C LEU A 45 -21.46 12.72 4.69
N PHE A 46 -22.51 13.19 5.37
CA PHE A 46 -22.54 14.50 6.01
C PHE A 46 -22.67 14.37 7.53
N GLY A 47 -21.71 14.96 8.24
CA GLY A 47 -21.72 15.15 9.68
C GLY A 47 -22.02 13.89 10.48
N GLY A 48 -22.77 14.06 11.56
CA GLY A 48 -23.19 12.99 12.46
C GLY A 48 -22.79 13.27 13.91
N ASN A 49 -22.87 12.26 14.77
CA ASN A 49 -22.42 12.34 16.16
C ASN A 49 -21.44 11.19 16.45
N PRO A 50 -20.25 11.50 17.00
CA PRO A 50 -19.21 10.49 17.24
C PRO A 50 -19.43 9.64 18.50
N GLY A 51 -20.51 9.85 19.27
CA GLY A 51 -20.82 9.07 20.46
C GLY A 51 -19.88 9.28 21.65
N LYS A 52 -19.25 10.45 21.74
CA LYS A 52 -18.40 10.81 22.88
C LYS A 52 -19.26 11.07 24.13
N SER A 53 -19.05 10.28 25.18
CA SER A 53 -19.80 10.40 26.46
C SER A 53 -19.62 11.76 27.14
N CYS A 54 -18.45 12.38 27.00
CA CYS A 54 -18.15 13.71 27.52
C CYS A 54 -18.83 14.86 26.74
N SER A 55 -19.32 14.59 25.52
CA SER A 55 -19.97 15.59 24.67
C SER A 55 -21.13 14.98 23.88
N PRO A 56 -22.21 14.53 24.54
CA PRO A 56 -23.27 13.75 23.91
C PRO A 56 -24.05 14.52 22.84
N LYS A 57 -24.03 15.86 22.88
CA LYS A 57 -24.67 16.74 21.88
C LYS A 57 -23.74 17.12 20.72
N MET A 58 -22.50 16.64 20.70
CA MET A 58 -21.52 16.98 19.67
C MET A 58 -22.03 16.57 18.29
N ARG A 59 -21.93 17.50 17.34
CA ARG A 59 -22.20 17.24 15.92
C ARG A 59 -20.94 17.49 15.11
N LEU A 60 -20.63 16.55 14.25
CA LEU A 60 -19.59 16.69 13.25
C LEU A 60 -20.15 17.54 12.11
N ASP A 61 -19.34 18.47 11.63
CA ASP A 61 -19.62 19.36 10.50
C ASP A 61 -18.61 19.08 9.37
N ASP A 62 -18.39 17.79 9.11
CA ASP A 62 -17.48 17.27 8.10
C ASP A 62 -18.27 16.68 6.93
N PHE A 63 -17.61 16.62 5.78
CA PHE A 63 -18.19 16.11 4.55
C PHE A 63 -17.24 15.11 3.89
N TRP A 64 -17.76 13.92 3.63
CA TRP A 64 -17.00 12.78 3.11
C TRP A 64 -17.59 12.27 1.81
N SER A 65 -16.72 11.78 0.93
CA SER A 65 -17.12 11.08 -0.29
C SER A 65 -16.44 9.72 -0.38
N LEU A 66 -17.18 8.71 -0.80
CA LEU A 66 -16.70 7.35 -1.00
C LEU A 66 -17.03 6.89 -2.42
N LYS A 67 -15.99 6.65 -3.21
CA LYS A 67 -16.09 6.04 -4.53
C LYS A 67 -15.58 4.61 -4.47
N LEU A 68 -16.46 3.65 -4.71
CA LEU A 68 -16.09 2.24 -4.79
C LEU A 68 -15.62 1.92 -6.21
N CYS A 69 -14.31 1.77 -6.37
CA CYS A 69 -13.71 1.36 -7.63
C CYS A 69 -13.56 -0.16 -7.63
N ARG A 70 -14.25 -0.85 -8.54
CA ARG A 70 -13.98 -2.27 -8.81
C ARG A 70 -12.74 -2.37 -9.71
N PRO A 71 -11.65 -3.03 -9.27
CA PRO A 71 -10.49 -3.23 -10.13
C PRO A 71 -10.87 -4.01 -11.38
N SER A 72 -10.24 -3.69 -12.52
CA SER A 72 -10.44 -4.44 -13.76
C SER A 72 -9.80 -5.83 -13.65
N LYS A 73 -10.27 -6.77 -14.48
CA LYS A 73 -9.69 -8.12 -14.51
C LYS A 73 -8.21 -8.06 -14.96
N GLU A 74 -7.90 -7.17 -15.88
CA GLU A 74 -6.57 -6.94 -16.43
C GLU A 74 -5.62 -6.43 -15.35
N TYR A 75 -6.08 -5.45 -14.55
CA TYR A 75 -5.34 -4.96 -13.39
C TYR A 75 -5.05 -6.09 -12.40
N LEU A 76 -6.06 -6.88 -12.02
CA LEU A 76 -5.89 -7.98 -11.09
C LEU A 76 -4.89 -9.01 -11.60
N LEU A 77 -4.98 -9.40 -12.88
CA LEU A 77 -4.04 -10.35 -13.48
C LEU A 77 -2.61 -9.80 -13.51
N ARG A 78 -2.42 -8.53 -13.86
CA ARG A 78 -1.10 -7.86 -13.80
C ARG A 78 -0.57 -7.87 -12.37
N HIS A 79 -1.37 -7.41 -11.41
CA HIS A 79 -0.98 -7.28 -10.01
C HIS A 79 -0.64 -8.64 -9.38
N CYS A 80 -1.43 -9.69 -9.65
CA CYS A 80 -1.09 -11.05 -9.21
C CYS A 80 0.25 -11.53 -9.81
N LYS A 81 0.51 -11.27 -11.09
CA LYS A 81 1.80 -11.62 -11.72
C LYS A 81 2.94 -10.83 -11.08
N TYR A 82 2.76 -9.54 -10.85
CA TYR A 82 3.72 -8.69 -10.16
C TYR A 82 4.09 -9.26 -8.80
N LEU A 83 3.11 -9.59 -7.95
CA LEU A 83 3.35 -10.18 -6.62
C LEU A 83 4.15 -11.48 -6.69
N ILE A 84 3.79 -12.40 -7.59
CA ILE A 84 4.50 -13.68 -7.76
C ILE A 84 5.94 -13.43 -8.23
N ARG A 85 6.15 -12.52 -9.19
CA ARG A 85 7.48 -12.22 -9.72
C ARG A 85 8.35 -11.48 -8.70
N LYS A 86 7.76 -10.58 -7.91
CA LYS A 86 8.43 -9.89 -6.81
C LYS A 86 8.94 -10.89 -5.79
N HIS A 87 8.09 -11.82 -5.36
CA HIS A 87 8.50 -12.84 -4.40
C HIS A 87 9.62 -13.74 -4.96
N ARG A 88 9.51 -14.16 -6.23
CA ARG A 88 10.59 -14.90 -6.91
C ARG A 88 11.90 -14.12 -7.01
N PHE A 89 11.83 -12.80 -7.22
CA PHE A 89 13.00 -11.94 -7.20
C PHE A 89 13.64 -11.94 -5.80
N GLU A 90 12.84 -11.74 -4.74
CA GLU A 90 13.32 -11.75 -3.35
C GLU A 90 14.00 -13.08 -2.98
N GLU A 91 13.45 -14.22 -3.43
CA GLU A 91 14.06 -15.54 -3.26
C GLU A 91 15.40 -15.65 -4.02
N ARG A 92 15.43 -15.27 -5.30
CA ARG A 92 16.63 -15.34 -6.15
C ARG A 92 17.73 -14.39 -5.70
N ALA A 93 17.35 -13.23 -5.16
CA ALA A 93 18.30 -12.23 -4.75
C ALA A 93 19.14 -12.65 -3.53
N GLN A 94 18.70 -13.66 -2.78
CA GLN A 94 19.46 -14.23 -1.66
C GLN A 94 20.54 -15.20 -2.13
N THR A 95 20.32 -15.91 -3.25
CA THR A 95 21.20 -16.98 -3.73
C THR A 95 22.08 -16.54 -4.91
N GLU A 96 21.52 -15.81 -5.87
CA GLU A 96 22.18 -15.42 -7.12
C GLU A 96 21.92 -13.94 -7.47
N PRO A 97 22.64 -12.98 -6.86
CA PRO A 97 22.36 -11.54 -7.00
C PRO A 97 22.38 -11.02 -8.45
N LEU A 98 23.35 -11.44 -9.26
CA LEU A 98 23.47 -11.00 -10.66
C LEU A 98 22.33 -11.54 -11.54
N SER A 99 21.92 -12.79 -11.31
CA SER A 99 20.78 -13.42 -12.00
C SER A 99 19.47 -12.75 -11.58
N ALA A 100 19.33 -12.44 -10.29
CA ALA A 100 18.21 -11.70 -9.75
C ALA A 100 18.10 -10.30 -10.34
N LEU A 101 19.22 -9.57 -10.52
CA LEU A 101 19.23 -8.25 -11.15
C LEU A 101 18.76 -8.32 -12.61
N LYS A 102 19.22 -9.33 -13.37
CA LYS A 102 18.77 -9.55 -14.74
C LYS A 102 17.27 -9.89 -14.80
N TYR A 103 16.78 -10.66 -13.84
CA TYR A 103 15.36 -10.97 -13.70
C TYR A 103 14.52 -9.74 -13.34
N LEU A 104 15.03 -8.89 -12.44
CA LEU A 104 14.40 -7.62 -12.08
C LEU A 104 14.19 -6.73 -13.31
N GLN A 105 15.25 -6.56 -14.12
CA GLN A 105 15.25 -5.70 -15.30
C GLN A 105 14.34 -6.20 -16.43
N ASN A 106 14.26 -7.52 -16.65
CA ASN A 106 13.56 -8.07 -17.82
C ASN A 106 12.15 -8.61 -17.50
N ASP A 107 11.99 -9.31 -16.38
CA ASP A 107 10.77 -10.04 -16.06
C ASP A 107 9.88 -9.29 -15.06
N LEU A 108 10.47 -8.75 -13.99
CA LEU A 108 9.68 -8.03 -12.98
C LEU A 108 9.24 -6.67 -13.50
N TYR A 109 10.15 -5.91 -14.12
CA TYR A 109 9.89 -4.56 -14.64
C TYR A 109 8.64 -4.47 -15.52
N VAL A 110 8.43 -5.44 -16.42
CA VAL A 110 7.29 -5.47 -17.35
C VAL A 110 5.94 -5.62 -16.63
N THR A 111 5.91 -6.11 -15.40
CA THR A 111 4.67 -6.27 -14.62
C THR A 111 4.35 -5.09 -13.71
N VAL A 112 5.27 -4.14 -13.56
CA VAL A 112 5.14 -2.97 -12.71
C VAL A 112 4.22 -1.95 -13.38
N ASP A 113 3.34 -1.34 -12.60
CA ASP A 113 2.59 -0.17 -13.05
C ASP A 113 3.45 1.08 -12.89
N HIS A 114 3.99 1.57 -14.00
CA HIS A 114 4.82 2.79 -13.99
C HIS A 114 4.00 4.08 -13.82
N SER A 115 2.67 4.00 -13.82
CA SER A 115 1.82 5.13 -13.44
C SER A 115 1.62 5.23 -11.93
N ASP A 116 1.92 4.16 -11.18
CA ASP A 116 1.87 4.14 -9.73
C ASP A 116 3.24 4.52 -9.12
N PRO A 117 3.34 5.66 -8.42
CA PRO A 117 4.59 6.09 -7.80
C PRO A 117 5.05 5.13 -6.69
N GLU A 118 4.14 4.44 -6.00
CA GLU A 118 4.52 3.52 -4.92
C GLU A 118 5.09 2.20 -5.48
N GLU A 119 4.47 1.59 -6.50
CA GLU A 119 5.03 0.40 -7.16
C GLU A 119 6.42 0.72 -7.78
N THR A 120 6.57 1.90 -8.39
CA THR A 120 7.85 2.33 -8.99
C THR A 120 8.92 2.60 -7.94
N LYS A 121 8.55 3.24 -6.83
CA LYS A 121 9.44 3.49 -5.70
C LYS A 121 9.90 2.18 -5.07
N GLU A 122 9.01 1.21 -4.89
CA GLU A 122 9.38 -0.08 -4.32
C GLU A 122 10.39 -0.83 -5.19
N VAL A 123 10.18 -0.87 -6.51
CA VAL A 123 11.11 -1.52 -7.45
C VAL A 123 12.46 -0.81 -7.49
N SER A 124 12.47 0.53 -7.47
CA SER A 124 13.72 1.29 -7.40
C SER A 124 14.47 1.08 -6.08
N GLN A 125 13.77 0.92 -4.96
CA GLN A 125 14.36 0.56 -3.67
C GLN A 125 14.95 -0.85 -3.66
N MET A 126 14.26 -1.82 -4.26
CA MET A 126 14.79 -3.18 -4.45
C MET A 126 16.09 -3.16 -5.26
N LEU A 127 16.08 -2.43 -6.38
CA LEU A 127 17.28 -2.26 -7.22
C LEU A 127 18.42 -1.62 -6.43
N THR A 128 18.15 -0.50 -5.75
CA THR A 128 19.17 0.26 -5.02
C THR A 128 19.79 -0.57 -3.89
N THR A 129 18.95 -1.21 -3.08
CA THR A 129 19.40 -2.07 -1.97
C THR A 129 20.34 -3.18 -2.46
N HIS A 130 20.00 -3.82 -3.59
CA HIS A 130 20.79 -4.93 -4.10
C HIS A 130 22.06 -4.48 -4.81
N MET A 131 22.02 -3.37 -5.56
CA MET A 131 23.22 -2.77 -6.17
C MET A 131 24.23 -2.29 -5.13
N LEU A 132 23.77 -1.72 -4.02
CA LEU A 132 24.61 -1.29 -2.90
C LEU A 132 25.22 -2.49 -2.14
N ARG A 133 24.43 -3.56 -1.96
CA ARG A 133 24.90 -4.79 -1.34
C ARG A 133 26.02 -5.45 -2.15
N GLU A 134 25.91 -5.49 -3.48
CA GLU A 134 26.98 -5.97 -4.37
C GLU A 134 28.26 -5.12 -4.25
N HIS A 135 28.14 -3.79 -4.15
CA HIS A 135 29.31 -2.91 -3.93
C HIS A 135 30.01 -3.20 -2.60
N SER A 136 29.26 -3.46 -1.52
CA SER A 136 29.85 -3.84 -0.23
C SER A 136 30.61 -5.17 -0.31
N TYR A 137 30.10 -6.16 -1.06
CA TYR A 137 30.80 -7.43 -1.28
C TYR A 137 32.09 -7.25 -2.10
N LEU A 138 32.07 -6.42 -3.14
CA LEU A 138 33.25 -6.13 -3.96
C LEU A 138 34.34 -5.37 -3.18
N ILE A 139 33.95 -4.44 -2.30
CA ILE A 139 34.89 -3.73 -1.42
C ILE A 139 35.54 -4.70 -0.41
N HIS A 140 34.74 -5.59 0.20
CA HIS A 140 35.27 -6.62 1.10
C HIS A 140 36.21 -7.62 0.42
N LEU A 141 35.91 -8.03 -0.83
CA LEU A 141 36.82 -8.87 -1.61
C LEU A 141 38.12 -8.13 -1.95
N SER A 142 38.04 -6.87 -2.39
CA SER A 142 39.22 -6.07 -2.74
C SER A 142 40.18 -5.82 -1.56
N THR A 143 39.64 -5.66 -0.35
CA THR A 143 40.45 -5.50 0.88
C THR A 143 41.03 -6.83 1.38
N SER A 144 40.44 -7.97 1.02
CA SER A 144 40.96 -9.31 1.35
C SER A 144 42.14 -9.72 0.45
N PHE A 145 42.23 -9.19 -0.76
CA PHE A 145 43.32 -9.47 -1.71
C PHE A 145 44.55 -8.57 -1.54
N GLN A 146 44.51 -7.56 -0.66
CA GLN A 146 45.65 -6.68 -0.37
C GLN A 146 46.45 -7.08 0.90
N THR A 147 46.10 -8.20 1.54
CA THR A 147 46.71 -8.66 2.81
C THR A 147 47.52 -9.95 2.68
N VAL A 148 47.97 -10.32 1.48
CA VAL A 148 48.94 -11.41 1.25
C VAL A 148 50.20 -10.86 0.61
#